data_AF-A0A0D0C6J8-F1
#
_entry.id   AF-A0A0D0C6J8-F1
#
_cell.length_a   1.000
_cell.length_b   1.000
_cell.length_c   1.000
_cell.angle_alpha   90.00
_cell.angle_beta   90.00
_cell.angle_gamma   90.00
#
_symmetry.space_group_name_H-M   'P 1'
#
loop_
_entity.id
_entity.type
_entity.pdbx_description
1 polymer ?
#
loop_
_entity_poly.entity_id
_entity_poly.type
_entity_poly.pdbx_seq_one_letter_code
_entity_poly.pdbx_strand_id
1 'polypeptide(L)'
;IGAFTEDEETLHFLFHAGIPVWWVRPAKLSPNARIDKALSFLCVNSNEELHLRPNTIINCADKDPPHPIIFTRLCGKPERYIKMGNFLRRQMQYPLLLGSDQPRSRESLHRTVQSFPATTAKLQR
;
A
#
# COMPACT_ATOMS: atom_id res chain seq x y z
N ILE A 1 16.18 -15.55 8.15
CA ILE A 1 16.89 -16.23 7.05
C ILE A 1 16.11 -17.51 6.76
N GLY A 2 15.77 -17.78 5.49
CA GLY A 2 14.94 -18.91 5.06
C GLY A 2 15.69 -19.83 4.09
N ALA A 3 15.10 -20.98 3.78
CA ALA A 3 15.66 -21.98 2.87
C ALA A 3 15.12 -21.79 1.44
N PHE A 4 15.91 -22.21 0.45
CA PHE A 4 15.49 -22.29 -0.95
C PHE A 4 15.57 -23.75 -1.38
N THR A 5 14.52 -24.26 -2.00
CA THR A 5 14.51 -25.62 -2.54
C THR A 5 13.79 -25.64 -3.88
N GLU A 6 14.27 -26.45 -4.81
CA GLU A 6 13.58 -26.78 -6.06
C GLU A 6 12.78 -28.08 -5.93
N ASP A 7 13.16 -28.92 -4.96
CA ASP A 7 12.52 -30.18 -4.64
C ASP A 7 11.26 -29.99 -3.78
N GLU A 8 10.18 -30.67 -4.17
CA GLU A 8 8.84 -30.56 -3.56
C GLU A 8 8.75 -31.31 -2.23
N GLU A 9 9.43 -32.45 -2.10
CA GLU A 9 9.43 -33.22 -0.85
C GLU A 9 10.16 -32.45 0.26
N THR A 10 11.31 -31.88 -0.07
CA THR A 10 12.09 -31.00 0.82
C THR A 10 11.32 -29.73 1.16
N LEU A 11 10.58 -29.15 0.21
CA LEU A 11 9.71 -28.01 0.46
C LEU A 11 8.67 -28.32 1.52
N HIS A 12 7.98 -29.46 1.36
CA HIS A 12 6.93 -29.90 2.26
C HIS A 12 7.49 -30.15 3.67
N PHE A 13 8.61 -30.85 3.77
CA PHE A 13 9.29 -31.09 5.05
C PHE A 13 9.65 -29.78 5.77
N LEU A 14 10.29 -28.84 5.07
CA LEU A 14 10.73 -27.57 5.66
C LEU A 14 9.54 -26.68 6.07
N PHE A 15 8.48 -26.69 5.28
CA PHE A 15 7.24 -25.97 5.60
C PHE A 15 6.61 -26.49 6.90
N HIS A 16 6.49 -27.81 7.05
CA HIS A 16 5.95 -28.42 8.28
C HIS A 16 6.90 -28.29 9.48
N ALA A 17 8.20 -28.16 9.24
CA ALA A 17 9.18 -27.84 10.27
C ALA A 17 9.13 -26.35 10.72
N GLY A 18 8.27 -25.53 10.13
CA GLY A 18 8.11 -24.11 10.49
C GLY A 18 9.23 -23.21 9.97
N ILE A 19 10.04 -23.70 9.01
CA ILE A 19 11.12 -22.94 8.40
C ILE A 19 10.57 -22.20 7.18
N PRO A 20 10.72 -20.86 7.08
CA PRO A 20 10.36 -20.12 5.88
C PRO A 20 11.14 -20.66 4.69
N VAL A 21 10.43 -21.20 3.71
CA VAL A 21 11.02 -21.87 2.54
C VAL A 21 10.48 -21.29 1.23
N TRP A 22 11.38 -20.96 0.31
CA TRP A 22 11.07 -20.43 -1.01
C TRP A 22 11.25 -21.50 -2.08
N TRP A 23 10.16 -21.83 -2.78
CA TRP A 23 10.19 -22.80 -3.85
C TRP A 23 10.75 -22.19 -5.13
N VAL A 24 11.89 -22.69 -5.57
CA VAL A 24 12.58 -22.26 -6.78
C VAL A 24 12.14 -23.15 -7.94
N ARG A 25 11.36 -22.61 -8.87
CA ARG A 25 10.96 -23.32 -10.08
C ARG A 25 11.70 -22.79 -11.31
N PRO A 26 12.25 -23.66 -12.18
CA PRO A 26 12.78 -23.24 -13.47
C PRO A 26 11.70 -22.51 -14.28
N ALA A 27 12.03 -21.38 -14.90
CA ALA A 27 11.09 -20.61 -15.74
C ALA A 27 10.54 -21.41 -16.93
N LYS A 28 11.20 -22.50 -17.34
CA LYS A 28 10.71 -23.44 -18.36
C LYS A 28 9.53 -24.30 -17.87
N LEU A 29 9.42 -24.49 -16.55
CA LEU A 29 8.39 -25.29 -15.89
C LEU A 29 7.29 -24.43 -15.24
N SER A 30 7.45 -23.11 -15.20
CA SER A 30 6.30 -22.25 -14.90
C SER A 30 5.29 -22.47 -16.02
N PRO A 31 4.08 -22.99 -15.75
CA PRO A 31 3.06 -23.00 -16.78
C PRO A 31 2.94 -21.55 -17.23
N ASN A 32 3.15 -21.30 -18.53
CA ASN A 32 2.74 -20.02 -19.10
C ASN A 32 1.33 -19.82 -18.59
N ALA A 33 1.12 -18.84 -17.71
CA ALA A 33 -0.19 -18.59 -17.15
C ALA A 33 -1.08 -18.33 -18.35
N ARG A 34 -1.85 -19.35 -18.75
CA ARG A 34 -2.64 -19.29 -19.96
C ARG A 34 -3.78 -18.38 -19.57
N ILE A 35 -3.64 -17.11 -19.95
CA ILE A 35 -4.71 -16.13 -19.80
C ILE A 35 -5.76 -16.54 -20.82
N ASP A 36 -6.61 -17.49 -20.43
CA ASP A 36 -7.70 -17.99 -21.29
C ASP A 36 -8.66 -16.88 -21.65
N LYS A 37 -8.71 -15.83 -20.82
CA LYS A 37 -9.53 -14.66 -21.03
C LYS A 37 -8.89 -13.44 -20.39
N ALA A 38 -8.65 -12.41 -21.20
CA ALA A 38 -8.42 -11.08 -20.66
C ALA A 38 -9.72 -10.63 -19.98
N LEU A 39 -9.68 -10.50 -18.65
CA LEU A 39 -10.78 -9.88 -17.92
C LEU A 39 -10.86 -8.40 -18.33
N SER A 40 -12.07 -7.86 -18.40
CA SER A 40 -12.27 -6.43 -18.59
C SER A 40 -11.53 -5.67 -17.50
N PHE A 41 -10.93 -4.54 -17.86
CA PHE A 41 -10.31 -3.65 -16.89
C PHE A 41 -11.29 -3.33 -15.76
N LEU A 42 -10.79 -3.35 -14.52
CA LEU A 42 -11.54 -2.90 -13.35
C LEU A 42 -11.93 -1.44 -13.59
N CYS A 43 -13.24 -1.20 -13.75
CA CYS A 43 -13.78 0.13 -14.00
C CYS A 43 -14.76 0.48 -12.89
N VAL A 44 -14.76 1.76 -12.53
CA VAL A 44 -15.73 2.32 -11.60
C VAL A 44 -17.09 2.39 -12.30
N ASN A 45 -18.14 1.90 -11.65
CA ASN A 45 -19.49 1.93 -12.20
C ASN A 45 -20.10 3.35 -12.13
N SER A 46 -21.31 3.51 -12.66
CA SER A 46 -22.03 4.79 -12.65
C SER A 46 -22.38 5.30 -11.24
N ASN A 47 -22.32 4.43 -10.23
CA ASN A 47 -22.55 4.76 -8.82
C ASN A 47 -21.25 5.08 -8.08
N GLU A 48 -20.15 5.28 -8.80
CA GLU A 48 -18.83 5.52 -8.22
C GLU A 48 -18.34 4.33 -7.36
N GLU A 49 -18.68 3.09 -7.71
CA GLU A 49 -18.21 1.89 -7.00
C GLU A 49 -17.29 1.03 -7.87
N LEU A 50 -16.28 0.43 -7.24
CA LEU A 50 -15.39 -0.56 -7.86
C LEU A 50 -15.66 -1.95 -7.28
N HIS A 51 -16.13 -2.86 -8.13
CA HIS A 51 -16.45 -4.24 -7.75
C HIS A 51 -15.25 -5.14 -8.05
N LEU A 52 -14.55 -5.61 -7.02
CA LEU A 52 -13.37 -6.48 -7.17
C LEU A 52 -13.73 -7.97 -7.18
N ARG A 53 -14.70 -8.35 -6.36
CA ARG A 53 -15.23 -9.70 -6.16
C ARG A 53 -16.73 -9.61 -5.81
N PRO A 54 -17.51 -10.69 -5.89
CA PRO A 54 -18.96 -10.64 -5.63
C PRO A 54 -19.35 -9.98 -4.30
N ASN A 55 -18.49 -10.06 -3.27
CA ASN A 55 -18.74 -9.48 -1.95
C ASN A 55 -17.76 -8.34 -1.59
N THR A 56 -17.06 -7.76 -2.57
CA THR A 56 -16.07 -6.70 -2.31
C THR A 56 -16.35 -5.51 -3.21
N ILE A 57 -17.05 -4.53 -2.62
CA ILE A 57 -17.42 -3.27 -3.25
C ILE A 57 -16.59 -2.17 -2.57
N ILE A 58 -15.80 -1.46 -3.36
CA ILE A 58 -15.09 -0.27 -2.90
C ILE A 58 -15.90 0.94 -3.32
N ASN A 59 -16.36 1.72 -2.36
CA ASN A 59 -16.95 3.03 -2.63
C ASN A 59 -15.83 3.99 -3.07
N CYS A 60 -15.95 4.52 -4.28
CA CYS A 60 -15.07 5.55 -4.84
C CYS A 60 -15.77 6.92 -4.93
N ALA A 61 -16.98 7.06 -4.37
CA ALA A 61 -17.75 8.31 -4.34
C ALA A 61 -17.20 9.37 -3.38
N ASP A 62 -16.19 9.02 -2.59
CA ASP A 62 -15.55 9.93 -1.64
C ASP A 62 -14.79 11.04 -2.38
N LYS A 63 -15.51 12.15 -2.64
CA LYS A 63 -14.94 13.39 -3.18
C LYS A 63 -13.97 14.06 -2.21
N ASP A 64 -14.12 13.78 -0.93
CA ASP A 64 -13.20 14.17 0.13
C ASP A 64 -12.77 12.90 0.87
N PRO A 65 -11.61 12.32 0.55
CA PRO A 65 -11.21 11.06 1.15
C PRO A 65 -11.06 11.25 2.67
N PRO A 66 -11.57 10.30 3.49
CA PRO A 66 -11.47 10.39 4.95
C PRO A 66 -10.03 10.33 5.47
N HIS A 67 -9.07 10.09 4.58
CA HIS A 67 -7.63 10.10 4.83
C HIS A 67 -6.94 11.20 4.01
N PRO A 68 -5.90 11.85 4.56
CA PRO A 68 -5.20 12.92 3.86
C PRO A 68 -4.60 12.40 2.55
N ILE A 69 -4.79 13.16 1.46
CA ILE A 69 -4.19 12.82 0.17
C ILE A 69 -2.68 13.01 0.26
N ILE A 70 -1.94 11.90 0.22
CA ILE A 70 -0.48 11.91 0.38
C ILE A 70 0.20 12.37 -0.93
N PHE A 71 -0.42 12.12 -2.08
CA PHE A 71 0.12 12.47 -3.40
C PHE A 71 -0.97 12.48 -4.49
N THR A 72 -0.99 13.52 -5.33
CA THR A 72 -1.99 13.72 -6.40
C THR A 72 -1.40 13.71 -7.83
N ARG A 73 -0.08 13.54 -8.00
CA ARG A 73 0.58 13.60 -9.32
C ARG A 73 0.71 12.20 -9.95
N LEU A 74 1.24 12.13 -11.18
CA LEU A 74 1.42 10.89 -11.95
C LEU A 74 2.21 9.82 -11.19
N CYS A 75 1.80 8.56 -11.34
CA CYS A 75 2.24 7.42 -10.55
C CYS A 75 3.73 7.01 -10.69
N GLY A 76 4.49 7.58 -11.63
CA GLY A 76 5.88 7.19 -11.95
C GLY A 76 6.99 8.12 -11.44
N LYS A 77 6.64 9.10 -10.60
CA LYS A 77 7.57 10.14 -10.13
C LYS A 77 8.19 9.76 -8.77
N PRO A 78 9.53 9.87 -8.58
CA PRO A 78 10.20 9.45 -7.34
C PRO A 78 9.65 10.16 -6.09
N GLU A 79 9.15 11.38 -6.25
CA GLU A 79 8.52 12.19 -5.20
C GLU A 79 7.31 11.48 -4.57
N ARG A 80 6.62 10.60 -5.32
CA ARG A 80 5.52 9.77 -4.82
C ARG A 80 6.02 8.85 -3.71
N TYR A 81 7.10 8.11 -3.96
CA TYR A 81 7.64 7.14 -3.01
C TYR A 81 8.21 7.83 -1.77
N ILE A 82 8.80 9.01 -1.94
CA ILE A 82 9.28 9.82 -0.82
C ILE A 82 8.11 10.27 0.06
N LYS A 83 7.01 10.77 -0.52
CA LYS A 83 5.82 11.15 0.25
C LYS A 83 5.15 9.95 0.93
N MET A 84 5.05 8.81 0.24
CA MET A 84 4.54 7.56 0.83
C MET A 84 5.39 7.11 2.01
N GLY A 85 6.72 7.08 1.85
CA GLY A 85 7.64 6.71 2.92
C GLY A 85 7.52 7.65 4.13
N ASN A 86 7.39 8.95 3.88
CA ASN A 86 7.17 9.93 4.94
C ASN A 86 5.84 9.74 5.68
N PHE A 87 4.77 9.42 4.95
CA PHE A 87 3.47 9.12 5.56
C PHE A 87 3.54 7.86 6.42
N LEU A 88 4.10 6.77 5.90
CA LEU A 88 4.26 5.52 6.65
C LEU A 88 5.11 5.72 7.89
N ARG A 89 6.23 6.46 7.77
CA ARG A 89 7.08 6.81 8.91
C ARG A 89 6.29 7.57 9.98
N ARG A 90 5.47 8.56 9.61
CA ARG A 90 4.64 9.30 10.57
C ARG A 90 3.58 8.42 11.24
N GLN A 91 2.95 7.51 10.49
CA GLN A 91 1.98 6.57 11.05
C GLN A 91 2.64 5.59 12.03
N MET A 92 3.84 5.11 11.73
CA MET A 92 4.60 4.18 12.58
C MET A 92 5.31 4.86 13.76
N GLN A 93 5.50 6.18 13.70
CA GLN A 93 6.07 6.99 14.79
C GLN A 93 5.04 7.45 15.81
N TYR A 94 3.75 7.18 15.60
CA TYR A 94 2.78 7.31 16.67
C TYR A 94 3.17 6.32 17.78
N PRO A 95 3.26 6.74 19.05
CA PRO A 95 3.41 5.79 20.13
C PRO A 95 2.18 4.89 20.05
N LEU A 96 2.40 3.62 19.69
CA LEU A 96 1.44 2.58 19.97
C LEU A 96 1.31 2.58 21.50
N LEU A 97 0.35 3.35 22.02
CA LEU A 97 -0.13 3.19 23.39
C LEU A 97 -0.83 1.83 23.41
N LEU A 98 0.01 0.80 23.49
CA LEU A 98 -0.39 -0.58 23.70
C LEU A 98 -1.12 -0.59 25.06
N GLY A 99 -2.46 -0.60 25.02
CA GLY A 99 -3.31 -0.64 26.21
C GLY A 99 -4.17 0.60 26.52
N SER A 100 -4.28 1.61 25.65
CA SER A 100 -5.29 2.68 25.86
C SER A 100 -6.57 2.41 25.05
N ASP A 101 -7.65 2.03 25.72
CA ASP A 101 -9.01 1.83 25.15
C ASP A 101 -9.71 3.15 24.73
N GLN A 102 -8.94 4.21 24.48
CA GLN A 102 -9.53 5.49 24.12
C GLN A 102 -9.89 5.49 22.62
N PRO A 103 -11.16 5.72 22.24
CA PRO A 103 -11.54 5.79 20.84
C PRO A 103 -10.75 6.90 20.17
N ARG A 104 -10.07 6.57 19.07
CA ARG A 104 -9.26 7.51 18.28
C ARG A 104 -10.10 8.73 17.93
N SER A 105 -9.86 9.88 18.58
CA SER A 105 -10.57 11.11 18.21
C SER A 105 -10.01 11.63 16.88
N ARG A 106 -10.95 11.98 15.98
CA ARG A 106 -10.73 12.51 14.62
C ARG A 106 -9.80 13.72 14.55
N GLU A 107 -9.58 14.40 15.67
CA GLU A 107 -8.87 15.67 15.79
C GLU A 107 -7.33 15.52 15.79
N SER A 108 -6.83 14.31 16.06
CA SER A 108 -5.39 14.04 16.16
C SER A 108 -4.62 14.11 14.82
N LEU A 109 -5.33 14.14 13.69
CA LEU A 109 -4.73 14.26 12.35
C LEU A 109 -4.64 15.71 11.84
N HIS A 110 -5.36 16.67 12.42
CA HIS A 110 -5.41 18.05 11.90
C HIS A 110 -4.33 18.99 12.47
N ARG A 111 -3.63 18.60 13.54
CA ARG A 111 -2.62 19.46 14.19
C ARG A 111 -1.22 19.23 13.63
N THR A 112 -1.03 19.46 12.33
CA THR A 112 0.32 19.71 11.77
C THR A 112 0.27 20.62 10.55
N VAL A 113 -0.54 21.67 10.62
CA VAL A 113 -0.38 22.86 9.79
C VAL A 113 -0.05 24.01 10.72
N GLN A 114 1.20 24.07 11.18
CA GLN A 114 1.75 25.29 11.78
C GLN A 114 3.01 25.69 11.01
N SER A 115 2.80 26.73 10.19
CA SER A 115 3.74 27.78 9.76
C SER A 115 5.22 27.40 9.54
N PHE A 116 5.61 27.30 8.27
CA PHE A 116 6.95 27.71 7.85
C PHE A 116 6.88 29.19 7.42
N PRO A 117 7.70 30.11 7.97
CA PRO A 117 7.72 31.48 7.48
C PRO A 117 8.31 31.52 6.07
N ALA A 118 7.58 32.16 5.15
CA ALA A 118 8.05 32.41 3.79
C ALA A 118 9.24 33.37 3.82
N THR A 119 10.44 32.88 3.53
CA THR A 119 11.60 33.74 3.27
C THR A 119 11.43 34.39 1.90
N THR A 120 11.00 35.65 1.87
CA THR A 120 11.04 36.52 0.69
C THR A 120 12.49 36.83 0.30
N ALA A 121 12.96 36.25 -0.81
CA ALA A 121 14.15 36.74 -1.50
C ALA A 121 13.77 37.96 -2.35
N LYS A 122 14.23 39.15 -1.95
CA LYS A 122 14.17 40.36 -2.76
C LYS A 122 15.28 40.29 -3.81
N LEU A 123 14.91 40.29 -5.09
CA LEU A 123 15.79 40.54 -6.22
C LEU A 123 15.94 42.07 -6.36
N GLN A 124 17.12 42.62 -6.06
CA GLN A 124 17.45 44.01 -6.41
C GLN A 124 18.09 44.06 -7.80
N ARG A 125 17.68 45.09 -8.55
CA ARG A 125 18.15 45.46 -9.90
C ARG A 125 19.61 45.86 -9.92
#